data_AF-A0A5R2MZD8-F1
#
_entry.id   AF-A0A5R2MZD8-F1
#
_cell.length_a   1.000
_cell.length_b   1.000
_cell.length_c   1.000
_cell.angle_alpha   90.00
_cell.angle_beta   90.00
_cell.angle_gamma   90.00
#
_symmetry.space_group_name_H-M   'P 1'
#
loop_
_entity.id
_entity.type
_entity.pdbx_description
1 polymer ?
#
loop_
_entity_poly.entity_id
_entity_poly.type
_entity_poly.pdbx_seq_one_letter_code
_entity_poly.pdbx_strand_id
1 'polypeptide(L)'
;RPWQVSYLSIKDADKVFKFLAATGRIELPRASWIEASGYLEHRAEMVVRALIRDAEPDRNLTDVDKVWLQTWIQSHADLITKDGNFPFLNAAKREIAQLGHLKIEDVFPEQRFLVVRAKPDHPDAW
;
A
#
# COMPACT_ATOMS: atom_id res chain seq x y z
N ARG A 1 -28.60 8.08 26.67
CA ARG A 1 -27.45 7.19 27.00
C ARG A 1 -26.21 7.95 26.52
N PRO A 2 -25.28 8.34 27.41
CA PRO A 2 -24.11 9.09 27.00
C PRO A 2 -23.28 8.20 26.07
N TRP A 3 -22.91 8.76 24.93
CA TRP A 3 -22.12 8.20 23.82
C TRP A 3 -21.10 7.16 24.27
N GLN A 4 -21.36 5.91 23.90
CA GLN A 4 -20.40 4.83 24.02
C GLN A 4 -19.37 5.02 22.91
N VAL A 5 -18.21 5.60 23.24
CA VAL A 5 -17.09 5.71 22.32
C VAL A 5 -16.49 4.31 22.18
N SER A 6 -16.86 3.59 21.11
CA SER A 6 -16.21 2.33 20.76
C SER A 6 -14.81 2.63 20.25
N TYR A 7 -13.81 2.47 21.12
CA TYR A 7 -12.41 2.64 20.77
C TYR A 7 -12.01 1.60 19.71
N LEU A 8 -11.49 2.09 18.59
CA LEU A 8 -10.96 1.25 17.54
C LEU A 8 -9.44 1.22 17.67
N SER A 9 -8.90 0.05 18.01
CA SER A 9 -7.45 -0.11 18.16
C SER A 9 -6.76 0.14 16.83
N ILE A 10 -5.76 1.02 16.82
CA ILE A 10 -4.90 1.22 15.65
C ILE A 10 -4.15 -0.05 15.23
N LYS A 11 -4.00 -1.01 16.14
CA LYS A 11 -3.35 -2.30 15.89
C LYS A 11 -4.27 -3.31 15.20
N ASP A 12 -5.56 -3.01 15.07
CA ASP A 12 -6.54 -3.89 14.42
C ASP A 12 -6.79 -3.41 12.99
N ALA A 13 -5.85 -3.73 12.10
CA ALA A 13 -5.86 -3.28 10.71
C ALA A 13 -7.18 -3.63 10.00
N ASP A 14 -7.77 -4.79 10.29
CA ASP A 14 -9.04 -5.22 9.69
C ASP A 14 -10.20 -4.32 10.13
N LYS A 15 -10.34 -4.05 11.44
CA LYS A 15 -11.38 -3.13 11.93
C LYS A 15 -11.17 -1.70 11.42
N VAL A 16 -9.93 -1.20 11.43
CA VAL A 16 -9.61 0.14 10.91
C VAL A 16 -10.04 0.21 9.45
N PHE A 17 -9.65 -0.77 8.65
CA PHE A 17 -9.95 -0.81 7.23
C PHE A 17 -11.45 -0.81 6.98
N LYS A 18 -12.20 -1.71 7.64
CA LYS A 18 -13.66 -1.80 7.51
C LYS A 18 -14.36 -0.50 7.88
N PHE A 19 -13.93 0.16 8.95
CA PHE A 19 -14.48 1.46 9.35
C PHE A 19 -14.23 2.54 8.29
N LEU A 20 -12.99 2.66 7.80
CA LEU A 20 -12.65 3.66 6.79
C LEU A 20 -13.38 3.40 5.46
N ALA A 21 -13.50 2.14 5.04
CA ALA A 21 -14.23 1.76 3.85
C ALA A 21 -15.73 2.05 3.98
N ALA A 22 -16.36 1.59 5.07
CA ALA A 22 -17.80 1.78 5.31
C ALA A 22 -18.20 3.25 5.45
N THR A 23 -17.29 4.08 5.95
CA THR A 23 -17.53 5.52 6.07
C THR A 23 -17.10 6.34 4.86
N GLY A 24 -16.55 5.71 3.81
CA GLY A 24 -16.16 6.40 2.58
C GLY A 24 -14.89 7.26 2.69
N ARG A 25 -14.06 7.04 3.72
CA ARG A 25 -12.80 7.77 3.97
C ARG A 25 -11.63 7.28 3.10
N ILE A 26 -11.78 6.09 2.52
CA ILE A 26 -10.81 5.53 1.58
C ILE A 26 -11.49 5.15 0.27
N GLU A 27 -10.71 5.22 -0.81
CA GLU A 27 -11.12 4.74 -2.12
C GLU A 27 -10.48 3.38 -2.40
N LEU A 28 -11.31 2.40 -2.76
CA LEU A 28 -10.89 1.04 -3.08
C LEU A 28 -10.14 0.97 -4.42
N PRO A 29 -9.24 -0.01 -4.59
CA PRO A 29 -8.47 -0.18 -5.83
C PRO A 29 -9.39 -0.45 -7.02
N ARG A 30 -9.45 0.50 -7.96
CA ARG A 30 -10.14 0.37 -9.25
C ARG A 30 -9.19 0.78 -10.36
N ALA A 31 -9.22 0.07 -11.49
CA ALA A 31 -8.35 0.36 -12.63
C ALA A 31 -8.41 1.82 -13.07
N SER A 32 -9.61 2.42 -13.07
CA SER A 32 -9.85 3.79 -13.53
C SER A 32 -8.95 4.86 -12.89
N TRP A 33 -8.58 4.70 -11.62
CA TRP A 33 -7.66 5.64 -10.95
C TRP A 33 -6.28 5.06 -10.72
N ILE A 34 -6.15 3.74 -10.51
CA ILE A 34 -4.85 3.12 -10.24
C ILE A 34 -3.92 3.23 -11.45
N GLU A 35 -4.43 2.91 -12.65
CA GLU A 35 -3.61 2.92 -13.86
C GLU A 35 -3.26 4.35 -14.28
N ALA A 36 -4.23 5.26 -14.19
CA ALA A 36 -4.03 6.67 -14.56
C ALA A 36 -3.04 7.41 -13.63
N SER A 37 -2.87 6.95 -12.38
CA SER A 37 -2.05 7.64 -11.38
C SER A 37 -0.65 7.06 -11.18
N GLY A 38 -0.35 5.85 -11.67
CA GLY A 38 0.91 5.16 -11.38
C GLY A 38 1.10 4.84 -9.88
N TYR A 39 -0.01 4.70 -9.15
CA TYR A 39 -0.01 4.62 -7.69
C TYR A 39 0.76 3.40 -7.17
N LEU A 40 0.51 2.23 -7.75
CA LEU A 40 1.09 0.98 -7.27
C LEU A 40 2.59 0.90 -7.57
N GLU A 41 3.04 1.48 -8.68
CA GLU A 41 4.46 1.60 -9.03
C GLU A 41 5.19 2.50 -8.04
N HIS A 42 4.62 3.67 -7.75
CA HIS A 42 5.21 4.58 -6.78
C HIS A 42 5.23 3.96 -5.38
N ARG A 43 4.16 3.26 -4.98
CA ARG A 43 4.11 2.56 -3.70
C ARG A 43 5.11 1.41 -3.62
N ALA A 44 5.29 0.65 -4.69
CA ALA A 44 6.28 -0.41 -4.77
C ALA A 44 7.71 0.16 -4.65
N GLU A 45 7.98 1.28 -5.32
CA GLU A 45 9.25 1.99 -5.17
C GLU A 45 9.48 2.45 -3.72
N MET A 46 8.44 2.97 -3.04
CA MET A 46 8.56 3.40 -1.65
C MET A 46 8.85 2.26 -0.69
N VAL A 47 8.21 1.10 -0.88
CA VAL A 47 8.52 -0.13 -0.14
C VAL A 47 9.99 -0.51 -0.31
N VAL A 48 10.49 -0.52 -1.54
CA VAL A 48 11.89 -0.86 -1.82
C VAL A 48 12.85 0.16 -1.19
N ARG A 49 12.56 1.45 -1.27
CA ARG A 49 13.37 2.50 -0.63
C ARG A 49 13.38 2.39 0.89
N ALA A 50 12.29 1.96 1.51
CA ALA A 50 12.26 1.67 2.95
C ALA A 50 13.18 0.48 3.30
N LEU A 51 13.12 -0.60 2.53
CA LEU A 51 14.01 -1.75 2.71
C LEU A 51 15.49 -1.40 2.52
N ILE A 52 15.80 -0.52 1.55
CA ILE A 52 17.17 -0.01 1.37
C ILE A 52 17.60 0.79 2.59
N ARG A 53 16.74 1.65 3.14
CA ARG A 53 17.06 2.43 4.34
C ARG A 53 17.33 1.53 5.55
N ASP A 54 16.59 0.44 5.69
CA ASP A 54 16.77 -0.50 6.80
C ASP A 54 18.04 -1.35 6.64
N ALA A 55 18.35 -1.78 5.41
CA ALA A 55 19.54 -2.59 5.12
C ALA A 55 20.84 -1.77 5.05
N GLU A 56 20.74 -0.54 4.55
CA GLU A 56 21.88 0.34 4.27
C GLU A 56 21.60 1.79 4.74
N PRO A 57 21.59 2.06 6.06
CA PRO A 57 21.11 3.32 6.63
C PRO A 57 21.85 4.56 6.14
N ASP A 58 23.15 4.44 5.87
CA ASP A 58 24.00 5.56 5.45
C ASP A 58 24.00 5.79 3.93
N ARG A 59 23.25 4.98 3.16
CA ARG A 59 23.19 5.14 1.70
C ARG A 59 22.40 6.40 1.31
N ASN A 60 23.00 7.22 0.44
CA ASN A 60 22.31 8.34 -0.19
C ASN A 60 21.34 7.84 -1.27
N LEU A 61 20.06 8.18 -1.15
CA LEU A 61 19.00 7.76 -2.06
C LEU A 61 18.47 8.88 -2.96
N THR A 62 19.10 10.07 -2.92
CA THR A 62 18.65 11.27 -3.65
C THR A 62 18.60 11.04 -5.16
N ASP A 63 19.60 10.34 -5.71
CA ASP A 63 19.78 10.15 -7.16
C ASP A 63 19.59 8.70 -7.60
N VAL A 64 18.87 7.91 -6.81
CA VAL A 64 18.61 6.50 -7.15
C VAL A 64 17.62 6.41 -8.31
N ASP A 65 18.10 5.92 -9.44
CA ASP A 65 17.30 5.68 -10.65
C ASP A 65 16.63 4.28 -10.67
N LYS A 66 15.79 4.05 -11.69
CA LYS A 66 15.04 2.80 -11.84
C LYS A 66 15.93 1.57 -12.10
N VAL A 67 17.03 1.74 -12.84
CA VAL A 67 17.94 0.64 -13.21
C VAL A 67 18.69 0.17 -11.97
N TRP A 68 19.14 1.13 -11.17
CA TRP A 68 19.77 0.87 -9.90
C TRP A 68 18.81 0.17 -8.93
N LEU A 69 17.56 0.65 -8.80
CA LEU A 69 16.55 -0.02 -7.96
C LEU A 69 16.30 -1.46 -8.40
N GLN A 70 16.19 -1.69 -9.71
CA GLN A 70 16.00 -3.03 -10.24
C GLN A 70 17.19 -3.94 -9.93
N THR A 71 18.42 -3.42 -10.06
CA THR A 71 19.65 -4.15 -9.70
C THR A 71 19.66 -4.48 -8.20
N TRP A 72 19.27 -3.53 -7.35
CA TRP A 72 19.20 -3.73 -5.91
C TRP A 72 18.17 -4.78 -5.52
N ILE A 73 16.97 -4.74 -6.11
CA ILE A 73 15.90 -5.74 -5.91
C ILE A 73 16.40 -7.14 -6.28
N GLN A 74 17.12 -7.27 -7.40
CA GLN A 74 17.67 -8.55 -7.85
C GLN A 74 18.76 -9.06 -6.91
N SER A 75 19.65 -8.19 -6.42
CA SER A 75 20.70 -8.58 -5.48
C SER A 75 20.20 -8.84 -4.06
N HIS A 76 19.01 -8.37 -3.70
CA HIS A 76 18.37 -8.54 -2.39
C HIS A 76 17.04 -9.32 -2.48
N ALA A 77 16.94 -10.26 -3.43
CA ALA A 77 15.70 -11.01 -3.70
C ALA A 77 15.14 -11.71 -2.45
N ASP A 78 16.01 -12.25 -1.58
CA ASP A 78 15.60 -12.90 -0.34
C ASP A 78 14.96 -11.92 0.65
N LEU A 79 15.54 -10.72 0.80
CA LEU A 79 14.99 -9.66 1.65
C LEU A 79 13.64 -9.16 1.12
N ILE A 80 13.55 -8.95 -0.20
CA ILE A 80 12.31 -8.56 -0.89
C ILE A 80 11.21 -9.60 -0.68
N THR A 81 11.55 -10.88 -0.79
CA THR A 81 10.60 -11.99 -0.61
C THR A 81 10.15 -12.09 0.85
N LYS A 82 11.08 -11.88 1.79
CA LYS A 82 10.78 -11.90 3.23
C LYS A 82 9.85 -10.78 3.66
N ASP A 83 10.02 -9.57 3.13
CA ASP A 83 9.09 -8.45 3.36
C ASP A 83 7.73 -8.69 2.68
N GLY A 84 7.74 -9.17 1.44
CA GLY A 84 6.54 -9.60 0.71
C GLY A 84 5.66 -8.47 0.15
N ASN A 85 5.86 -7.20 0.53
CA ASN A 85 5.02 -6.10 0.06
C ASN A 85 5.29 -5.74 -1.40
N PHE A 86 6.55 -5.78 -1.84
CA PHE A 86 6.90 -5.53 -3.24
C PHE A 86 6.33 -6.62 -4.19
N PRO A 87 6.49 -7.93 -3.92
CA PRO A 87 5.80 -8.98 -4.68
C PRO A 87 4.27 -8.82 -4.70
N PHE A 88 3.66 -8.49 -3.56
CA PHE A 88 2.23 -8.25 -3.44
C PHE A 88 1.77 -7.09 -4.34
N LEU A 89 2.44 -5.95 -4.30
CA LEU A 89 2.08 -4.78 -5.11
C LEU A 89 2.19 -5.06 -6.62
N ASN A 90 3.20 -5.83 -7.03
CA ASN A 90 3.34 -6.26 -8.42
C ASN A 90 2.23 -7.23 -8.84
N ALA A 91 1.81 -8.14 -7.95
CA ALA A 91 0.69 -9.04 -8.20
C ALA A 91 -0.63 -8.27 -8.31
N ALA A 92 -0.89 -7.36 -7.37
CA ALA A 92 -2.07 -6.49 -7.37
C ALA A 92 -2.16 -5.64 -8.65
N LYS A 93 -1.04 -5.06 -9.09
CA LYS A 93 -0.98 -4.32 -10.35
C LYS A 93 -1.38 -5.18 -11.54
N ARG A 94 -0.85 -6.41 -11.63
CA ARG A 94 -1.19 -7.35 -12.71
C ARG A 94 -2.66 -7.77 -12.67
N GLU A 95 -3.19 -8.06 -11.48
CA GLU A 95 -4.59 -8.44 -11.30
C GLU A 95 -5.54 -7.33 -11.73
N ILE A 96 -5.28 -6.08 -11.30
CA ILE A 96 -6.10 -4.93 -11.69
C ILE A 96 -6.04 -4.69 -13.20
N ALA A 97 -4.85 -4.80 -13.80
CA ALA A 97 -4.72 -4.66 -15.26
C ALA A 97 -5.48 -5.76 -16.03
N GLN A 98 -5.64 -6.95 -15.44
CA GLN A 98 -6.33 -8.07 -16.08
C GLN A 98 -7.85 -8.06 -15.83
N LEU A 99 -8.28 -7.73 -14.61
CA LEU A 99 -9.66 -7.90 -14.13
C LEU A 99 -10.39 -6.57 -13.88
N GLY A 100 -9.68 -5.44 -13.94
CA GLY A 100 -10.20 -4.10 -13.66
C GLY A 100 -10.34 -3.77 -12.17
N HIS A 101 -10.13 -4.75 -11.28
CA HIS A 101 -10.31 -4.63 -9.84
C HIS A 101 -9.39 -5.59 -9.08
N LEU A 102 -9.26 -5.38 -7.77
CA LEU A 102 -8.60 -6.27 -6.82
C LEU A 102 -9.63 -6.70 -5.77
N LYS A 103 -9.73 -8.00 -5.50
CA LYS A 103 -10.66 -8.53 -4.49
C LYS A 103 -10.12 -8.29 -3.08
N ILE A 104 -10.49 -7.16 -2.48
CA ILE A 104 -9.86 -6.63 -1.25
C ILE A 104 -10.06 -7.53 -0.03
N GLU A 105 -11.14 -8.32 -0.01
CA GLU A 105 -11.44 -9.30 1.02
C GLU A 105 -10.42 -10.44 1.08
N ASP A 106 -9.76 -10.75 -0.05
CA ASP A 106 -8.73 -11.78 -0.14
C ASP A 106 -7.33 -11.25 0.21
N VAL A 107 -7.19 -9.93 0.37
CA VAL A 107 -5.94 -9.26 0.77
C VAL A 107 -5.80 -9.28 2.30
N PHE A 108 -4.60 -9.62 2.78
CA PHE A 108 -4.27 -9.55 4.20
C PHE A 108 -4.52 -8.15 4.77
N PRO A 109 -5.13 -8.01 5.96
CA PRO A 109 -5.51 -6.71 6.52
C PRO A 109 -4.39 -5.66 6.52
N GLU A 110 -3.16 -6.10 6.80
CA GLU A 110 -1.95 -5.26 6.86
C GLU A 110 -1.58 -4.70 5.48
N GLN A 111 -1.86 -5.45 4.40
CA GLN A 111 -1.51 -5.08 3.02
C GLN A 111 -2.62 -4.28 2.33
N ARG A 112 -3.85 -4.28 2.85
CA ARG A 112 -4.97 -3.53 2.23
C ARG A 112 -4.69 -2.04 2.13
N PHE A 113 -3.97 -1.48 3.11
CA PHE A 113 -3.57 -0.07 3.10
C PHE A 113 -2.55 0.27 2.01
N LEU A 114 -1.90 -0.73 1.42
CA LEU A 114 -0.97 -0.53 0.31
C LEU A 114 -1.69 -0.33 -1.03
N VAL A 115 -2.98 -0.68 -1.14
CA VAL A 115 -3.73 -0.66 -2.41
C VAL A 115 -4.92 0.30 -2.40
N VAL A 116 -5.14 1.02 -1.30
CA VAL A 116 -6.17 2.07 -1.19
C VAL A 116 -5.53 3.44 -1.06
N ARG A 117 -6.27 4.49 -1.37
CA ARG A 117 -5.91 5.88 -1.08
C ARG A 117 -6.93 6.52 -0.16
N ALA A 118 -6.51 7.54 0.60
CA ALA A 118 -7.44 8.39 1.34
C ALA A 118 -8.30 9.21 0.35
N LYS A 119 -9.53 9.53 0.75
CA LYS A 119 -10.39 10.46 0.00
C LYS A 119 -10.21 11.88 0.58
N PRO A 120 -9.46 12.77 -0.08
CA PRO A 120 -9.11 14.08 0.50
C PRO A 120 -10.34 14.98 0.70
N ASP A 121 -11.37 14.82 -0.13
CA ASP A 121 -12.59 15.64 -0.06
C ASP A 121 -13.64 15.08 0.92
N HIS A 122 -13.32 14.03 1.67
CA HIS A 122 -14.24 13.52 2.69
C HIS A 122 -14.36 14.56 3.82
N PRO A 123 -15.57 15.02 4.19
CA PRO A 123 -15.72 16.01 5.25
C PRO A 123 -15.20 15.46 6.58
N ASP A 124 -14.35 16.24 7.24
CA ASP A 124 -13.92 15.92 8.60
C ASP A 124 -15.13 15.99 9.53
N ALA A 125 -15.40 14.89 10.23
CA ALA A 125 -16.36 14.87 11.33
C ALA A 125 -15.57 15.19 12.59
N TRP A 126 -15.55 16.48 12.97
CA TRP A 126 -15.04 16.95 14.25
C TRP A 126 -16.13 16.92 15.32
#